data_AF-W6YXH0-F1
#
_entry.id   AF-W6YXH0-F1
#
_cell.length_a   1.000
_cell.length_b   1.000
_cell.length_c   1.000
_cell.angle_alpha   90.00
_cell.angle_beta   90.00
_cell.angle_gamma   90.00
#
_symmetry.space_group_name_H-M   'P 1'
#
loop_
_entity.id
_entity.type
_entity.pdbx_description
1 polymer ?
#
loop_
_entity_poly.entity_id
_entity_poly.type
_entity_poly.pdbx_seq_one_letter_code
_entity_poly.pdbx_strand_id
1 'polypeptide(L)'
;MDDHPIAHADDSRSSTATLDHIAHHETETPQDGGLNHIDVRSDLSWLHSSCWKFQSIDGDRRAAAHGFVVPEELLLVTDNSNERHDDIKIVWTGIAGDPGSRSAIVGTASQHLQTIYELRSLLGLPMSFRGKVPSYPDNADIRVKQYWERKHGLQSLVRAVQAQSVGQQELPPTTPDPSLTTQEASDSTARETYSLEETQPARTYQLPERIATSDNHDEVAQPQESSTSATFSGSTSHATDTWSPSDLENIAKLPCIDCGDNGGHASDCNIGNLKFKEHLTMIDYRVLADIVEQFDPGPWTTHFNLNREREPEDPLVQIAGLAEVIRNEDSYKNDPELHGLPDVHMIILWAFKTLDGVEVLSV
;
A
#
# COMPACT_ATOMS: atom_id res chain seq x y z
N MET A 1 -6.89 43.25 78.78
CA MET A 1 -6.32 44.16 77.77
C MET A 1 -6.64 43.54 76.44
N ASP A 2 -7.56 44.22 75.79
CA ASP A 2 -8.10 44.00 74.47
C ASP A 2 -6.97 43.93 73.43
N ASP A 3 -7.07 43.02 72.46
CA ASP A 3 -7.35 43.46 71.10
C ASP A 3 -7.62 42.27 70.17
N HIS A 4 -8.51 42.57 69.23
CA HIS A 4 -9.25 41.70 68.35
C HIS A 4 -8.44 41.22 67.11
N PRO A 5 -8.99 40.25 66.37
CA PRO A 5 -8.30 39.39 65.39
C PRO A 5 -8.33 39.96 63.96
N ILE A 6 -7.45 39.48 63.09
CA ILE A 6 -7.62 39.56 61.63
C ILE A 6 -7.36 38.18 61.02
N ALA A 7 -8.38 37.74 60.27
CA ALA A 7 -8.46 36.50 59.52
C ALA A 7 -7.62 36.54 58.23
N HIS A 8 -7.28 35.35 57.71
CA HIS A 8 -7.32 35.11 56.28
C HIS A 8 -7.87 33.70 56.00
N ALA A 9 -8.86 33.72 55.10
CA ALA A 9 -9.65 32.64 54.51
C ALA A 9 -8.80 31.56 53.82
N ASP A 10 -9.17 30.28 53.94
CA ASP A 10 -9.86 29.45 52.92
C ASP A 10 -9.23 29.61 51.52
N ASP A 11 -8.66 28.60 50.85
CA ASP A 11 -9.28 27.35 50.43
C ASP A 11 -8.19 26.33 50.01
N SER A 12 -8.30 25.07 50.44
CA SER A 12 -7.84 23.91 49.65
C SER A 12 -8.54 22.66 50.14
N ARG A 13 -9.73 22.47 49.57
CA ARG A 13 -10.67 21.38 49.79
C ARG A 13 -10.13 20.06 49.27
N SER A 14 -10.42 19.00 50.01
CA SER A 14 -10.15 17.60 49.68
C SER A 14 -10.92 17.12 48.44
N SER A 15 -10.28 16.16 47.76
CA SER A 15 -10.80 15.05 46.96
C SER A 15 -12.29 15.04 46.61
N THR A 16 -12.57 14.96 45.30
CA THR A 16 -13.70 14.17 44.80
C THR A 16 -13.32 13.56 43.46
N ALA A 17 -13.44 12.24 43.38
CA ALA A 17 -13.45 11.50 42.13
C ALA A 17 -14.67 11.93 41.30
N THR A 18 -14.50 12.13 40.00
CA THR A 18 -15.60 12.27 39.04
C THR A 18 -15.03 11.80 37.69
N LEU A 19 -15.30 10.55 37.32
CA LEU A 19 -16.47 10.08 36.57
C LEU A 19 -16.32 10.38 35.08
N ASP A 20 -16.17 9.29 34.32
CA ASP A 20 -16.26 9.23 32.87
C ASP A 20 -17.53 9.94 32.38
N HIS A 21 -17.36 10.88 31.46
CA HIS A 21 -18.44 11.39 30.62
C HIS A 21 -18.23 10.90 29.20
N ILE A 22 -18.81 9.73 28.94
CA ILE A 22 -19.24 9.30 27.61
C ILE A 22 -20.41 10.22 27.22
N ALA A 23 -20.18 11.08 26.23
CA ALA A 23 -21.25 11.86 25.62
C ALA A 23 -22.05 10.95 24.67
N HIS A 24 -23.16 10.41 25.17
CA HIS A 24 -24.24 9.92 24.32
C HIS A 24 -24.97 11.12 23.71
N HIS A 25 -24.82 11.32 22.40
CA HIS A 25 -25.78 12.09 21.62
C HIS A 25 -26.61 11.09 20.82
N GLU A 26 -27.70 10.63 21.43
CA GLU A 26 -28.79 9.96 20.75
C GLU A 26 -29.49 11.00 19.88
N THR A 27 -29.30 10.90 18.56
CA THR A 27 -30.21 11.50 17.60
C THR A 27 -30.91 10.35 16.91
N GLU A 28 -32.12 10.06 17.39
CA GLU A 28 -33.05 9.13 16.74
C GLU A 28 -33.30 9.60 15.31
N THR A 29 -32.84 8.83 14.32
CA THR A 29 -33.35 8.88 12.96
C THR A 29 -34.16 7.61 12.67
N PRO A 30 -35.24 7.70 11.86
CA PRO A 30 -36.15 6.58 11.66
C PRO A 30 -35.45 5.43 10.94
N GLN A 31 -35.77 4.22 11.41
CA GLN A 31 -35.59 2.96 10.69
C GLN A 31 -36.06 3.10 9.24
N ASP A 32 -35.13 2.96 8.29
CA ASP A 32 -35.23 2.17 7.06
C ASP A 32 -34.19 2.73 6.06
N GLY A 33 -33.04 2.08 6.01
CA GLY A 33 -31.90 2.53 5.21
C GLY A 33 -30.87 1.43 5.11
N GLY A 34 -31.11 0.51 4.17
CA GLY A 34 -30.18 -0.56 3.84
C GLY A 34 -28.77 0.01 3.69
N LEU A 35 -27.85 -0.55 4.48
CA LEU A 35 -26.43 -0.35 4.30
C LEU A 35 -26.08 -0.90 2.92
N ASN A 36 -26.11 -0.03 1.92
CA ASN A 36 -25.42 -0.25 0.66
C ASN A 36 -23.96 -0.43 1.04
N HIS A 37 -23.55 -1.69 1.21
CA HIS A 37 -22.16 -2.08 1.08
C HIS A 37 -21.67 -1.37 -0.18
N ILE A 38 -20.73 -0.45 0.00
CA ILE A 38 -19.96 0.06 -1.11
C ILE A 38 -19.19 -1.16 -1.59
N ASP A 39 -19.80 -1.92 -2.49
CA ASP A 39 -19.09 -2.81 -3.38
C ASP A 39 -18.19 -1.88 -4.19
N VAL A 40 -17.00 -1.64 -3.64
CA VAL A 40 -15.84 -1.18 -4.38
C VAL A 40 -15.54 -2.32 -5.33
N ARG A 41 -16.35 -2.41 -6.39
CA ARG A 41 -16.12 -3.22 -7.57
C ARG A 41 -14.76 -2.80 -8.08
N SER A 42 -13.75 -3.55 -7.64
CA SER A 42 -12.36 -3.32 -7.95
C SER A 42 -12.15 -3.77 -9.38
N ASP A 43 -12.70 -3.01 -10.33
CA ASP A 43 -12.41 -3.17 -11.75
C ASP A 43 -10.90 -3.04 -11.90
N LEU A 44 -10.21 -4.16 -12.16
CA LEU A 44 -8.74 -4.27 -12.21
C LEU A 44 -8.11 -3.47 -13.39
N SER A 45 -8.83 -2.54 -14.01
CA SER A 45 -8.32 -1.56 -14.97
C SER A 45 -7.25 -0.63 -14.36
N TRP A 46 -7.13 -0.56 -13.02
CA TRP A 46 -6.11 0.24 -12.32
C TRP A 46 -4.66 -0.19 -12.60
N LEU A 47 -4.44 -1.42 -13.07
CA LEU A 47 -3.09 -1.94 -13.37
C LEU A 47 -2.41 -1.23 -14.55
N HIS A 48 -3.16 -0.49 -15.37
CA HIS A 48 -2.63 0.27 -16.51
C HIS A 48 -2.58 1.78 -16.28
N SER A 49 -3.10 2.27 -15.16
CA SER A 49 -3.09 3.69 -14.82
C SER A 49 -1.99 4.01 -13.82
N SER A 50 -1.30 5.12 -14.04
CA SER A 50 -0.50 5.72 -12.99
C SER A 50 -1.37 6.01 -11.76
N CYS A 51 -0.82 5.77 -10.56
CA CYS A 51 -1.58 5.89 -9.32
C CYS A 51 -0.79 6.63 -8.24
N TRP A 52 -1.53 7.32 -7.36
CA TRP A 52 -1.01 7.91 -6.15
C TRP A 52 -1.20 6.97 -4.97
N LYS A 53 -0.19 6.88 -4.10
CA LYS A 53 -0.26 6.10 -2.85
C LYS A 53 0.40 6.87 -1.71
N PHE A 54 -0.03 6.65 -0.48
CA PHE A 54 0.76 7.10 0.67
C PHE A 54 2.06 6.29 0.76
N GLN A 55 3.15 6.93 1.18
CA GLN A 55 4.46 6.27 1.22
C GLN A 55 4.54 5.17 2.29
N SER A 56 3.84 5.35 3.41
CA SER A 56 3.86 4.43 4.54
C SER A 56 2.52 4.39 5.25
N ILE A 57 2.30 3.34 6.05
CA ILE A 57 1.12 3.19 6.91
C ILE A 57 1.00 4.36 7.91
N ASP A 58 2.12 4.85 8.44
CA ASP A 58 2.08 6.02 9.31
C ASP A 58 1.71 7.29 8.55
N GLY A 59 2.10 7.41 7.27
CA GLY A 59 1.67 8.48 6.40
C GLY A 59 0.16 8.44 6.14
N ASP A 60 -0.38 7.25 5.91
CA ASP A 60 -1.82 6.99 5.76
C ASP A 60 -2.60 7.38 7.03
N ARG A 61 -2.12 6.97 8.21
CA ARG A 61 -2.72 7.36 9.50
C ARG A 61 -2.72 8.87 9.73
N ARG A 62 -1.63 9.55 9.38
CA ARG A 62 -1.56 11.02 9.46
C ARG A 62 -2.54 11.67 8.47
N ALA A 63 -2.63 11.16 7.24
CA ALA A 63 -3.60 11.63 6.26
C ALA A 63 -5.04 11.47 6.78
N ALA A 64 -5.39 10.32 7.35
CA ALA A 64 -6.68 10.07 7.96
C ALA A 64 -6.96 11.03 9.15
N ALA A 65 -5.96 11.35 9.97
CA ALA A 65 -6.09 12.33 11.05
C ALA A 65 -6.38 13.76 10.55
N HIS A 66 -5.94 14.08 9.32
CA HIS A 66 -6.29 15.32 8.62
C HIS A 66 -7.60 15.21 7.81
N GLY A 67 -8.28 14.06 7.84
CA GLY A 67 -9.54 13.82 7.12
C GLY A 67 -9.39 13.42 5.66
N PHE A 68 -8.19 13.03 5.22
CA PHE A 68 -7.95 12.51 3.87
C PHE A 68 -8.04 10.99 3.84
N VAL A 69 -8.80 10.45 2.89
CA VAL A 69 -8.92 9.00 2.68
C VAL A 69 -7.98 8.52 1.57
N VAL A 70 -7.72 9.38 0.58
CA VAL A 70 -6.85 9.05 -0.56
C VAL A 70 -5.85 10.19 -0.87
N PRO A 71 -4.66 9.87 -1.41
CA PRO A 71 -3.66 10.88 -1.77
C PRO A 71 -4.16 11.94 -2.77
N GLU A 72 -5.11 11.57 -3.62
CA GLU A 72 -5.72 12.45 -4.61
C GLU A 72 -6.48 13.62 -3.97
N GLU A 73 -7.19 13.36 -2.87
CA GLU A 73 -7.87 14.39 -2.08
C GLU A 73 -6.87 15.34 -1.46
N LEU A 74 -5.78 14.79 -0.90
CA LEU A 74 -4.68 15.58 -0.35
C LEU A 74 -4.08 16.52 -1.39
N LEU A 75 -3.85 16.04 -2.62
CA LEU A 75 -3.35 16.86 -3.73
C LEU A 75 -4.35 17.96 -4.13
N LEU A 76 -5.64 17.63 -4.25
CA LEU A 76 -6.68 18.60 -4.57
C LEU A 76 -6.81 19.70 -3.50
N VAL A 77 -6.77 19.33 -2.22
CA VAL A 77 -6.85 20.30 -1.13
C VAL A 77 -5.59 21.15 -1.06
N THR A 78 -4.40 20.56 -1.23
CA THR A 78 -3.14 21.32 -1.28
C THR A 78 -3.09 22.28 -2.48
N ASP A 79 -3.72 21.93 -3.62
CA ASP A 79 -3.79 22.79 -4.80
C ASP A 79 -4.72 24.00 -4.61
N ASN A 80 -5.84 23.79 -3.90
CA ASN A 80 -6.87 24.81 -3.72
C ASN A 80 -6.72 25.63 -2.43
N SER A 81 -5.85 25.20 -1.50
CA SER A 81 -5.62 25.87 -0.22
C SER A 81 -4.16 26.31 -0.06
N ASN A 82 -3.91 27.17 0.92
CA ASN A 82 -2.55 27.51 1.33
C ASN A 82 -2.03 26.59 2.45
N GLU A 83 -2.78 25.56 2.82
CA GLU A 83 -2.41 24.62 3.87
C GLU A 83 -1.32 23.67 3.35
N ARG A 84 -0.30 23.43 4.18
CA ARG A 84 0.81 22.54 3.85
C ARG A 84 0.76 21.31 4.72
N HIS A 85 0.79 20.15 4.08
CA HIS A 85 0.84 18.84 4.73
C HIS A 85 2.20 18.20 4.48
N ASP A 86 3.27 18.91 4.87
CA ASP A 86 4.66 18.52 4.56
C ASP A 86 5.13 17.28 5.37
N ASP A 87 4.34 16.84 6.36
CA ASP A 87 4.55 15.64 7.17
C ASP A 87 3.97 14.36 6.52
N ILE A 88 3.14 14.50 5.49
CA ILE A 88 2.56 13.40 4.71
C ILE A 88 3.33 13.26 3.40
N LYS A 89 3.95 12.09 3.20
CA LYS A 89 4.63 11.75 1.96
C LYS A 89 3.76 10.82 1.12
N ILE A 90 3.67 11.15 -0.16
CA ILE A 90 2.97 10.38 -1.17
C ILE A 90 3.96 9.91 -2.23
N VAL A 91 3.52 8.92 -3.01
CA VAL A 91 4.30 8.25 -4.03
C VAL A 91 3.50 8.23 -5.30
N TRP A 92 4.10 8.74 -6.38
CA TRP A 92 3.60 8.55 -7.73
C TRP A 92 4.25 7.33 -8.36
N THR A 93 3.44 6.37 -8.77
CA THR A 93 3.90 5.22 -9.55
C THR A 93 3.39 5.38 -10.97
N GLY A 94 4.31 5.63 -11.91
CA GLY A 94 3.99 5.75 -13.34
C GLY A 94 3.61 4.41 -13.96
N ILE A 95 3.13 4.45 -15.21
CA ILE A 95 2.77 3.26 -15.97
C ILE A 95 4.03 2.42 -16.25
N ALA A 96 3.95 1.12 -15.99
CA ALA A 96 5.02 0.18 -16.28
C ALA A 96 5.40 0.24 -17.78
N GLY A 97 6.68 0.51 -18.07
CA GLY A 97 7.20 0.58 -19.43
C GLY A 97 7.45 2.00 -19.97
N ASP A 98 7.02 3.05 -19.26
CA ASP A 98 7.40 4.41 -19.63
C ASP A 98 8.89 4.65 -19.29
N PRO A 99 9.75 4.99 -20.28
CA PRO A 99 11.20 5.07 -20.12
C PRO A 99 11.71 6.05 -19.05
N GLY A 100 10.86 6.93 -18.51
CA GLY A 100 11.17 7.85 -17.41
C GLY A 100 10.54 7.45 -16.07
N SER A 101 9.63 6.48 -16.05
CA SER A 101 8.87 6.04 -14.88
C SER A 101 9.56 4.94 -14.08
N ARG A 102 10.87 4.73 -14.30
CA ARG A 102 11.63 3.62 -13.68
C ARG A 102 11.73 3.68 -12.16
N SER A 103 11.42 4.83 -11.57
CA SER A 103 11.47 5.03 -10.13
C SER A 103 10.18 5.69 -9.68
N ALA A 104 9.59 5.14 -8.62
CA ALA A 104 8.52 5.81 -7.91
C ALA A 104 9.00 7.19 -7.45
N ILE A 105 8.24 8.24 -7.75
CA ILE A 105 8.58 9.60 -7.34
C ILE A 105 7.97 9.79 -5.95
N VAL A 106 8.82 10.03 -4.96
CA VAL A 106 8.41 10.21 -3.56
C VAL A 106 8.59 11.66 -3.16
N GLY A 107 7.58 12.25 -2.52
CA GLY A 107 7.61 13.62 -2.03
C GLY A 107 6.37 13.98 -1.22
N THR A 108 6.35 15.21 -0.71
CA THR A 108 5.14 15.79 -0.13
C THR A 108 4.19 16.25 -1.24
N ALA A 109 2.91 16.47 -0.91
CA ALA A 109 1.93 16.98 -1.88
C ALA A 109 2.40 18.31 -2.52
N SER A 110 2.97 19.21 -1.71
CA SER A 110 3.54 20.48 -2.15
C SER A 110 4.71 20.30 -3.15
N GLN A 111 5.63 19.37 -2.88
CA GLN A 111 6.75 19.05 -3.79
C GLN A 111 6.29 18.44 -5.11
N HIS A 112 5.28 17.56 -5.06
CA HIS A 112 4.68 16.98 -6.25
C HIS A 112 4.01 18.04 -7.11
N LEU A 113 3.15 18.87 -6.52
CA LEU A 113 2.48 19.98 -7.21
C LEU A 113 3.48 20.94 -7.86
N GLN A 114 4.52 21.35 -7.12
CA GLN A 114 5.58 22.21 -7.67
C GLN A 114 6.23 21.57 -8.91
N THR A 115 6.57 20.28 -8.82
CA THR A 115 7.18 19.58 -9.95
C THR A 115 6.23 19.47 -11.14
N ILE A 116 4.95 19.18 -10.90
CA ILE A 116 3.93 19.11 -11.95
C ILE A 116 3.77 20.49 -12.61
N TYR A 117 3.75 21.58 -11.85
CA TYR A 117 3.68 22.93 -12.40
C TYR A 117 4.89 23.31 -13.26
N GLU A 118 6.09 22.96 -12.83
CA GLU A 118 7.31 23.16 -13.63
C GLU A 118 7.23 22.41 -14.97
N LEU A 119 6.79 21.15 -14.95
CA LEU A 119 6.61 20.35 -16.16
C LEU A 119 5.51 20.90 -17.06
N ARG A 120 4.38 21.34 -16.50
CA ARG A 120 3.29 21.97 -17.27
C ARG A 120 3.76 23.28 -17.90
N SER A 121 4.54 24.08 -17.18
CA SER A 121 5.19 25.30 -17.70
C SER A 121 6.05 24.98 -18.91
N LEU A 122 6.93 23.98 -18.77
CA LEU A 122 7.86 23.54 -19.80
C LEU A 122 7.14 23.07 -21.08
N LEU A 123 5.97 22.45 -20.92
CA LEU A 123 5.14 21.94 -22.00
C LEU A 123 4.19 22.98 -22.60
N GLY A 124 4.01 24.14 -21.97
CA GLY A 124 3.01 25.14 -22.36
C GLY A 124 1.58 24.72 -22.03
N LEU A 125 1.38 23.87 -21.03
CA LEU A 125 0.07 23.43 -20.56
C LEU A 125 -0.55 24.44 -19.58
N PRO A 126 -1.89 24.53 -19.46
CA PRO A 126 -2.55 25.43 -18.51
C PRO A 126 -2.14 25.12 -17.06
N MET A 127 -1.91 26.12 -16.22
CA MET A 127 -1.55 25.86 -14.82
C MET A 127 -2.71 25.30 -14.00
N SER A 128 -3.96 25.69 -14.26
CA SER A 128 -5.09 25.21 -13.47
C SER A 128 -5.46 23.75 -13.79
N PHE A 129 -5.69 22.94 -12.74
CA PHE A 129 -6.25 21.59 -12.87
C PHE A 129 -7.79 21.57 -12.91
N ARG A 130 -8.47 22.68 -12.64
CA ARG A 130 -9.95 22.81 -12.67
C ARG A 130 -10.67 21.71 -11.85
N GLY A 131 -10.16 21.41 -10.66
CA GLY A 131 -10.72 20.38 -9.78
C GLY A 131 -10.41 18.94 -10.21
N LYS A 132 -9.56 18.73 -11.22
CA LYS A 132 -9.03 17.41 -11.56
C LYS A 132 -7.82 17.09 -10.70
N VAL A 133 -7.63 15.81 -10.41
CA VAL A 133 -6.44 15.32 -9.72
C VAL A 133 -5.19 15.68 -10.54
N PRO A 134 -4.22 16.38 -9.95
CA PRO A 134 -2.94 16.64 -10.58
C PRO A 134 -2.24 15.34 -11.00
N SER A 135 -1.78 15.29 -12.24
CA SER A 135 -0.99 14.16 -12.76
C SER A 135 0.28 14.67 -13.44
N TYR A 136 1.32 13.85 -13.37
CA TYR A 136 2.53 14.08 -14.16
C TYR A 136 2.21 13.99 -15.65
N PRO A 137 2.69 14.94 -16.49
CA PRO A 137 2.57 14.82 -17.93
C PRO A 137 3.29 13.58 -18.46
N ASP A 138 2.75 13.00 -19.55
CA ASP A 138 3.36 11.85 -20.21
C ASP A 138 4.81 12.12 -20.62
N ASN A 139 5.69 11.17 -20.36
CA ASN A 139 7.13 11.30 -20.60
C ASN A 139 7.55 10.98 -22.05
N ALA A 140 6.59 10.97 -22.99
CA ALA A 140 6.88 10.87 -24.42
C ALA A 140 7.57 12.14 -24.98
N ASP A 141 7.41 13.30 -24.34
CA ASP A 141 8.04 14.55 -24.77
C ASP A 141 9.51 14.63 -24.36
N ILE A 142 10.39 14.91 -25.32
CA ILE A 142 11.85 15.02 -25.11
C ILE A 142 12.23 16.07 -24.04
N ARG A 143 11.42 17.13 -23.87
CA ARG A 143 11.65 18.16 -22.86
C ARG A 143 11.46 17.62 -21.44
N VAL A 144 10.48 16.73 -21.24
CA VAL A 144 10.21 16.08 -19.95
C VAL A 144 11.37 15.16 -19.60
N LYS A 145 11.85 14.39 -20.57
CA LYS A 145 13.04 13.54 -20.40
C LYS A 145 14.27 14.35 -19.97
N GLN A 146 14.57 15.45 -20.68
CA GLN A 146 15.69 16.34 -20.34
C GLN A 146 15.54 16.99 -18.95
N TYR A 147 14.31 17.33 -18.56
CA TYR A 147 14.01 17.85 -17.22
C TYR A 147 14.39 16.82 -16.15
N TRP A 148 13.95 15.56 -16.31
CA TRP A 148 14.27 14.49 -15.36
C TRP A 148 15.75 14.13 -15.34
N GLU A 149 16.42 14.06 -16.49
CA GLU A 149 17.87 13.85 -16.56
C GLU A 149 18.63 14.93 -15.79
N ARG A 150 18.23 16.20 -15.92
CA ARG A 150 18.81 17.31 -15.15
C ARG A 150 18.51 17.18 -13.65
N LYS A 151 17.25 16.91 -13.28
CA LYS A 151 16.82 16.84 -11.88
C LYS A 151 17.46 15.67 -11.14
N HIS A 152 17.54 14.49 -11.75
CA HIS A 152 18.21 13.32 -11.19
C HIS A 152 19.73 13.43 -11.21
N GLY A 153 20.32 14.02 -12.25
CA GLY A 153 21.76 14.29 -12.28
C GLY A 153 22.21 15.17 -11.11
N LEU A 154 21.41 16.18 -10.77
CA LEU A 154 21.66 17.03 -9.60
C LEU A 154 21.50 16.27 -8.28
N GLN A 155 20.46 15.44 -8.13
CA GLN A 155 20.28 14.65 -6.90
C GLN A 155 21.42 13.65 -6.67
N SER A 156 21.90 13.00 -7.73
CA SER A 156 23.05 12.09 -7.65
C SER A 156 24.32 12.82 -7.19
N LEU A 157 24.54 14.04 -7.68
CA LEU A 157 25.68 14.85 -7.25
C LEU A 157 25.59 15.24 -5.76
N VAL A 158 24.40 15.71 -5.31
CA VAL A 158 24.19 16.06 -3.90
C VAL A 158 24.43 14.85 -2.99
N ARG A 159 23.91 13.68 -3.36
CA ARG A 159 24.13 12.45 -2.60
C ARG A 159 25.61 12.05 -2.56
N ALA A 160 26.34 12.22 -3.66
CA ALA A 160 27.78 11.95 -3.70
C ALA A 160 28.58 12.89 -2.80
N VAL A 161 28.26 14.19 -2.79
CA VAL A 161 28.92 15.18 -1.91
C VAL A 161 28.62 14.89 -0.44
N GLN A 162 27.38 14.55 -0.11
CA GLN A 162 27.00 14.25 1.27
C GLN A 162 27.63 12.94 1.78
N ALA A 163 27.78 11.94 0.91
CA ALA A 163 28.52 10.71 1.25
C ALA A 163 30.00 10.99 1.55
N GLN A 164 30.62 11.94 0.84
CA GLN A 164 32.01 12.34 1.09
C GLN A 164 32.19 13.12 2.40
N SER A 165 31.20 13.93 2.81
CA SER A 165 31.30 14.69 4.08
C SER A 165 31.22 13.79 5.31
N VAL A 166 30.48 12.68 5.25
CA VAL A 166 30.35 11.74 6.38
C VAL A 166 31.64 10.92 6.57
N GLY A 167 32.40 10.67 5.49
CA GLY A 167 33.64 9.88 5.54
C GLY A 167 34.89 10.61 6.07
N GLN A 168 34.83 11.91 6.37
CA GLN A 168 35.98 12.67 6.89
C GLN A 168 35.95 12.95 8.40
N GLN A 169 34.95 12.46 9.13
CA GLN A 169 34.80 12.74 10.57
C GLN A 169 35.00 11.51 11.47
N GLU A 170 35.87 10.58 11.06
CA GLU A 170 36.27 9.44 11.90
C GLU A 170 37.80 9.31 11.95
N LEU A 171 38.47 10.38 12.39
CA LEU A 171 39.76 10.24 13.06
C LEU A 171 39.46 10.19 14.57
N PRO A 172 39.86 9.11 15.27
CA PRO A 172 39.58 8.97 16.70
C PRO A 172 40.19 10.15 17.47
N PRO A 173 39.49 10.69 18.47
CA PRO A 173 40.06 11.74 19.30
C PRO A 173 41.25 11.17 20.06
N THR A 174 42.46 11.60 19.70
CA THR A 174 43.62 11.46 20.56
C THR A 174 43.33 12.21 21.85
N THR A 175 43.13 11.46 22.92
CA THR A 175 42.94 11.91 24.30
C THR A 175 44.06 12.90 24.69
N PRO A 176 43.76 14.17 24.98
CA PRO A 176 44.70 15.07 25.63
C PRO A 176 44.62 14.90 27.15
N ASP A 177 45.79 14.71 27.73
CA ASP A 177 46.12 14.62 29.16
C ASP A 177 45.59 15.85 29.97
N PRO A 178 44.98 15.68 31.16
CA PRO A 178 44.47 16.80 31.94
C PRO A 178 45.59 17.45 32.77
N SER A 179 46.00 18.66 32.40
CA SER A 179 46.81 19.52 33.27
C SER A 179 46.41 20.99 33.12
N LEU A 180 45.65 21.44 34.13
CA LEU A 180 45.85 22.68 34.88
C LEU A 180 45.98 24.04 34.13
N THR A 181 44.96 24.87 34.43
CA THR A 181 45.02 26.30 34.87
C THR A 181 44.69 27.43 33.87
N THR A 182 43.85 28.34 34.41
CA THR A 182 43.82 29.81 34.22
C THR A 182 42.94 30.40 33.12
N GLN A 183 41.67 30.63 33.50
CA GLN A 183 41.05 31.96 33.63
C GLN A 183 41.67 33.13 32.84
N GLU A 184 40.93 33.72 31.89
CA GLU A 184 40.62 35.15 31.92
C GLU A 184 39.51 35.54 30.92
N ALA A 185 38.80 36.59 31.30
CA ALA A 185 37.58 37.13 30.74
C ALA A 185 37.80 37.89 29.43
N SER A 186 36.74 38.05 28.61
CA SER A 186 36.24 39.36 28.18
C SER A 186 34.97 39.24 27.31
N ASP A 187 33.92 39.86 27.85
CA ASP A 187 32.87 40.69 27.25
C ASP A 187 32.92 40.99 25.74
N SER A 188 31.75 40.91 25.07
CA SER A 188 31.10 42.06 24.39
C SER A 188 29.94 41.61 23.49
N THR A 189 28.72 41.75 24.02
CA THR A 189 27.58 42.49 23.47
C THR A 189 27.65 42.96 22.00
N ALA A 190 26.73 42.46 21.15
CA ALA A 190 25.97 43.30 20.20
C ALA A 190 24.73 42.56 19.69
N ARG A 191 23.58 43.03 20.17
CA ARG A 191 22.22 42.70 19.78
C ARG A 191 21.85 43.62 18.60
N GLU A 192 21.50 43.08 17.44
CA GLU A 192 20.68 43.84 16.48
C GLU A 192 19.53 42.97 15.97
N THR A 193 18.36 43.37 16.44
CA THR A 193 17.05 42.84 16.11
C THR A 193 16.54 43.64 14.92
N TYR A 194 16.35 43.01 13.76
CA TYR A 194 15.54 43.58 12.69
C TYR A 194 14.24 42.77 12.61
N SER A 195 13.17 43.40 13.10
CA SER A 195 11.80 42.93 12.97
C SER A 195 11.15 43.80 11.88
N LEU A 196 10.76 43.17 10.76
CA LEU A 196 9.97 43.83 9.72
C LEU A 196 8.59 43.17 9.75
N GLU A 197 7.67 43.78 10.48
CA GLU A 197 6.24 43.49 10.37
C GLU A 197 5.70 44.13 9.09
N GLU A 198 5.43 43.31 8.07
CA GLU A 198 4.63 43.72 6.92
C GLU A 198 3.20 43.19 7.11
N THR A 199 2.32 44.10 7.50
CA THR A 199 0.89 43.87 7.70
C THR A 199 0.19 43.78 6.34
N GLN A 200 -0.32 42.60 5.97
CA GLN A 200 -1.23 42.46 4.83
C GLN A 200 -2.70 42.44 5.27
N PRO A 201 -3.60 43.14 4.57
CA PRO A 201 -5.02 43.19 4.90
C PRO A 201 -5.73 41.88 4.53
N ALA A 202 -6.48 41.34 5.49
CA ALA A 202 -7.41 40.23 5.31
C ALA A 202 -8.44 40.54 4.21
N ARG A 203 -8.40 39.76 3.12
CA ARG A 203 -9.48 39.69 2.14
C ARG A 203 -10.44 38.58 2.53
N THR A 204 -11.59 38.97 3.06
CA THR A 204 -12.75 38.11 3.24
C THR A 204 -13.35 37.81 1.87
N TYR A 205 -13.20 36.58 1.37
CA TYR A 205 -13.97 36.11 0.23
C TYR A 205 -15.26 35.46 0.74
N GLN A 206 -16.40 36.08 0.42
CA GLN A 206 -17.71 35.47 0.57
C GLN A 206 -17.93 34.43 -0.53
N LEU A 207 -18.32 33.23 -0.11
CA LEU A 207 -18.73 32.11 -0.94
C LEU A 207 -20.14 32.37 -1.51
N PRO A 208 -20.38 32.25 -2.83
CA PRO A 208 -21.73 32.35 -3.38
C PRO A 208 -22.52 31.06 -3.14
N GLU A 209 -23.71 31.21 -2.56
CA GLU A 209 -24.71 30.16 -2.40
C GLU A 209 -25.10 29.53 -3.74
N ARG A 210 -25.08 28.19 -3.81
CA ARG A 210 -25.61 27.42 -4.94
C ARG A 210 -27.13 27.37 -4.86
N ILE A 211 -27.77 27.88 -5.91
CA ILE A 211 -29.18 27.65 -6.22
C ILE A 211 -29.33 26.20 -6.70
N ALA A 212 -30.19 25.44 -6.02
CA ALA A 212 -30.63 24.12 -6.44
C ALA A 212 -31.73 24.25 -7.51
N THR A 213 -31.54 23.57 -8.65
CA THR A 213 -32.63 23.23 -9.56
C THR A 213 -32.77 21.72 -9.58
N SER A 214 -33.88 21.27 -8.98
CA SER A 214 -34.46 19.94 -9.11
C SER A 214 -35.12 19.85 -10.48
N ASP A 215 -34.80 18.82 -11.24
CA ASP A 215 -35.71 18.28 -12.25
C ASP A 215 -35.58 16.76 -12.30
N ASN A 216 -36.72 16.13 -12.03
CA ASN A 216 -36.96 14.70 -12.07
C ASN A 216 -36.95 14.20 -13.51
N HIS A 217 -36.49 12.95 -13.72
CA HIS A 217 -37.13 12.06 -14.68
C HIS A 217 -36.93 10.59 -14.25
N ASP A 218 -38.07 9.95 -14.00
CA ASP A 218 -38.28 8.49 -14.01
C ASP A 218 -37.78 7.85 -15.31
N GLU A 219 -37.36 6.58 -15.25
CA GLU A 219 -37.98 5.46 -16.01
C GLU A 219 -37.13 4.16 -15.93
N VAL A 220 -37.66 3.17 -15.19
CA VAL A 220 -37.78 1.72 -15.46
C VAL A 220 -36.57 0.92 -15.98
N ALA A 221 -36.13 -0.08 -15.18
CA ALA A 221 -36.18 -1.52 -15.52
C ALA A 221 -35.61 -2.39 -14.36
N GLN A 222 -36.45 -3.23 -13.74
CA GLN A 222 -36.04 -4.28 -12.80
C GLN A 222 -35.75 -5.59 -13.54
N PRO A 223 -34.60 -6.26 -13.30
CA PRO A 223 -34.44 -7.68 -13.54
C PRO A 223 -34.76 -8.48 -12.27
N GLN A 224 -35.58 -9.52 -12.43
CA GLN A 224 -35.81 -10.55 -11.41
C GLN A 224 -34.52 -11.34 -11.16
N GLU A 225 -33.98 -11.25 -9.95
CA GLU A 225 -32.96 -12.18 -9.47
C GLU A 225 -33.62 -13.34 -8.72
N SER A 226 -33.30 -14.56 -9.16
CA SER A 226 -33.75 -15.80 -8.56
C SER A 226 -32.79 -16.18 -7.44
N SER A 227 -33.23 -16.08 -6.19
CA SER A 227 -32.47 -16.52 -5.02
C SER A 227 -32.45 -18.05 -4.92
N THR A 228 -31.29 -18.66 -5.17
CA THR A 228 -30.96 -20.00 -4.66
C THR A 228 -30.08 -19.87 -3.43
N SER A 229 -30.69 -20.04 -2.26
CA SER A 229 -29.99 -20.11 -0.97
C SER A 229 -29.32 -21.48 -0.81
N ALA A 230 -28.00 -21.55 -0.96
CA ALA A 230 -27.20 -22.69 -0.51
C ALA A 230 -26.65 -22.38 0.89
N THR A 231 -27.19 -23.06 1.89
CA THR A 231 -26.68 -23.02 3.27
C THR A 231 -25.36 -23.79 3.34
N PHE A 232 -24.23 -23.09 3.32
CA PHE A 232 -22.93 -23.68 3.59
C PHE A 232 -22.64 -23.60 5.09
N SER A 233 -22.84 -24.70 5.81
CA SER A 233 -22.41 -24.85 7.19
C SER A 233 -20.90 -25.10 7.22
N GLY A 234 -20.11 -24.03 7.14
CA GLY A 234 -18.67 -24.07 7.43
C GLY A 234 -18.43 -23.96 8.93
N SER A 235 -18.17 -25.08 9.59
CA SER A 235 -17.65 -25.08 10.96
C SER A 235 -16.27 -24.45 11.00
N THR A 236 -16.17 -23.19 11.41
CA THR A 236 -14.90 -22.51 11.65
C THR A 236 -14.31 -23.04 12.96
N SER A 237 -13.51 -24.11 12.86
CA SER A 237 -12.62 -24.51 13.95
C SER A 237 -11.50 -23.47 14.05
N HIS A 238 -11.53 -22.64 15.09
CA HIS A 238 -10.39 -21.83 15.47
C HIS A 238 -9.23 -22.77 15.84
N ALA A 239 -8.34 -23.03 14.88
CA ALA A 239 -7.08 -23.68 15.14
C ALA A 239 -6.25 -22.74 16.02
N THR A 240 -6.13 -23.06 17.30
CA THR A 240 -5.08 -22.48 18.14
C THR A 240 -3.78 -23.12 17.71
N ASP A 241 -3.11 -22.53 16.71
CA ASP A 241 -1.80 -22.95 16.22
C ASP A 241 -0.72 -22.70 17.30
N THR A 242 -0.75 -23.51 18.35
CA THR A 242 0.32 -23.58 19.33
C THR A 242 1.21 -24.73 18.87
N TRP A 243 2.29 -24.40 18.18
CA TRP A 243 3.25 -25.40 17.70
C TRP A 243 3.82 -26.11 18.93
N SER A 244 3.67 -27.43 18.99
CA SER A 244 4.19 -28.20 20.10
C SER A 244 5.71 -28.27 20.01
N PRO A 245 6.44 -28.45 21.13
CA PRO A 245 7.88 -28.68 21.12
C PRO A 245 8.30 -29.84 20.19
N SER A 246 7.41 -30.83 20.01
CA SER A 246 7.62 -31.96 19.10
C SER A 246 7.59 -31.56 17.61
N ASP A 247 6.89 -30.48 17.26
CA ASP A 247 6.84 -29.99 15.88
C ASP A 247 8.15 -29.29 15.49
N LEU A 248 8.78 -28.59 16.43
CA LEU A 248 10.12 -28.01 16.26
C LEU A 248 11.20 -29.09 16.08
N GLU A 249 11.10 -30.21 16.80
CA GLU A 249 11.98 -31.36 16.59
C GLU A 249 11.80 -32.02 15.21
N ASN A 250 10.62 -31.89 14.60
CA ASN A 250 10.35 -32.41 13.26
C ASN A 250 10.85 -31.47 12.17
N ILE A 251 10.85 -30.15 12.39
CA ILE A 251 11.46 -29.17 11.47
C ILE A 251 12.97 -29.38 11.39
N ALA A 252 13.60 -29.72 12.51
CA ALA A 252 15.03 -30.03 12.55
C ALA A 252 15.41 -31.29 11.73
N LYS A 253 14.44 -32.09 11.28
CA LYS A 253 14.64 -33.30 10.44
C LYS A 253 14.31 -33.06 8.96
N LEU A 254 13.95 -31.84 8.57
CA LEU A 254 13.68 -31.53 7.17
C LEU A 254 14.98 -31.61 6.36
N PRO A 255 14.96 -32.22 5.16
CA PRO A 255 16.13 -32.30 4.32
C PRO A 255 16.59 -30.88 3.94
N CYS A 256 17.88 -30.61 4.13
CA CYS A 256 18.43 -29.28 3.94
C CYS A 256 19.16 -29.16 2.60
N ILE A 257 18.78 -28.17 1.78
CA ILE A 257 19.48 -27.91 0.52
C ILE A 257 20.89 -27.36 0.77
N ASP A 258 21.08 -26.58 1.84
CA ASP A 258 22.37 -25.92 2.12
C ASP A 258 23.45 -26.90 2.62
N CYS A 259 23.07 -27.88 3.45
CA CYS A 259 24.04 -28.85 4.01
C CYS A 259 23.91 -30.26 3.43
N GLY A 260 22.88 -30.55 2.62
CA GLY A 260 22.69 -31.83 1.93
C GLY A 260 22.40 -33.03 2.82
N ASP A 261 22.10 -32.79 4.11
CA ASP A 261 21.83 -33.85 5.08
C ASP A 261 20.31 -34.13 5.16
N ASN A 262 19.98 -35.42 5.26
CA ASN A 262 18.61 -35.96 5.33
C ASN A 262 18.19 -36.28 6.76
N GLY A 263 19.12 -36.26 7.72
CA GLY A 263 18.89 -36.60 9.13
C GLY A 263 18.78 -35.38 10.05
N GLY A 264 19.09 -34.19 9.54
CA GLY A 264 18.95 -32.92 10.24
C GLY A 264 20.02 -31.91 9.85
N HIS A 265 20.11 -30.79 10.56
CA HIS A 265 21.03 -29.71 10.22
C HIS A 265 22.33 -29.80 11.04
N ALA A 266 23.48 -29.78 10.37
CA ALA A 266 24.76 -29.62 11.02
C ALA A 266 24.86 -28.27 11.76
N SER A 267 25.68 -28.17 12.80
CA SER A 267 25.80 -26.95 13.61
C SER A 267 26.35 -25.74 12.85
N ASP A 268 26.99 -25.97 11.70
CA ASP A 268 27.48 -24.96 10.77
C ASP A 268 26.50 -24.65 9.62
N CYS A 269 25.35 -25.33 9.56
CA CYS A 269 24.26 -25.00 8.65
C CYS A 269 23.52 -23.74 9.13
N ASN A 270 23.12 -22.87 8.19
CA ASN A 270 22.35 -21.66 8.49
C ASN A 270 21.05 -21.95 9.25
N ILE A 271 20.40 -23.07 8.95
CA ILE A 271 19.17 -23.52 9.63
C ILE A 271 19.50 -24.14 11.00
N GLY A 272 20.60 -24.90 11.10
CA GLY A 272 21.04 -25.52 12.36
C GLY A 272 21.47 -24.51 13.43
N ASN A 273 21.89 -23.31 13.01
CA ASN A 273 22.26 -22.22 13.91
C ASN A 273 21.08 -21.33 14.33
N LEU A 274 19.85 -21.66 13.91
CA LEU A 274 18.65 -20.95 14.36
C LEU A 274 18.40 -21.28 15.84
N LYS A 275 18.62 -20.28 16.70
CA LYS A 275 18.29 -20.37 18.13
C LYS A 275 16.87 -19.85 18.34
N PHE A 276 15.93 -20.77 18.51
CA PHE A 276 14.58 -20.41 18.95
C PHE A 276 14.65 -19.87 20.38
N LYS A 277 14.20 -18.63 20.59
CA LYS A 277 13.99 -18.11 21.94
C LYS A 277 12.63 -18.59 22.42
N GLU A 278 12.60 -19.33 23.54
CA GLU A 278 11.33 -19.79 24.16
C GLU A 278 10.45 -18.61 24.61
N HIS A 279 11.07 -17.47 24.93
CA HIS A 279 10.38 -16.25 25.34
C HIS A 279 10.86 -15.08 24.49
N LEU A 280 10.05 -14.71 23.49
CA LEU A 280 10.26 -13.50 22.71
C LEU A 280 9.85 -12.30 23.55
N THR A 281 10.71 -11.28 23.62
CA THR A 281 10.34 -10.00 24.21
C THR A 281 9.45 -9.21 23.25
N MET A 282 8.74 -8.20 23.75
CA MET A 282 7.97 -7.29 22.88
C MET A 282 8.81 -6.62 21.80
N ILE A 283 10.11 -6.43 22.02
CA ILE A 283 11.03 -5.88 21.02
C ILE A 283 11.33 -6.94 19.95
N ASP A 284 11.56 -8.20 20.34
CA ASP A 284 11.76 -9.29 19.38
C ASP A 284 10.53 -9.48 18.48
N TYR A 285 9.31 -9.35 19.02
CA TYR A 285 8.08 -9.40 18.23
C TYR A 285 7.97 -8.28 17.20
N ARG A 286 8.39 -7.05 17.55
CA ARG A 286 8.39 -5.94 16.59
C ARG A 286 9.40 -6.17 15.46
N VAL A 287 10.61 -6.60 15.82
CA VAL A 287 11.64 -6.92 14.83
C VAL A 287 11.17 -8.05 13.91
N LEU A 288 10.52 -9.08 14.44
CA LEU A 288 9.93 -10.15 13.62
C LEU A 288 8.82 -9.62 12.72
N ALA A 289 7.94 -8.75 13.21
CA ALA A 289 6.88 -8.15 12.40
C ALA A 289 7.48 -7.29 11.26
N ASP A 290 8.48 -6.47 11.55
CA ASP A 290 9.16 -5.63 10.56
C ASP A 290 9.89 -6.48 9.51
N ILE A 291 10.57 -7.56 9.93
CA ILE A 291 11.22 -8.51 9.02
C ILE A 291 10.18 -9.24 8.17
N VAL A 292 9.09 -9.73 8.78
CA VAL A 292 8.01 -10.37 8.04
C VAL A 292 7.43 -9.40 7.04
N GLU A 293 7.16 -8.13 7.37
CA GLU A 293 6.64 -7.12 6.44
C GLU A 293 7.66 -6.74 5.34
N GLN A 294 8.95 -6.67 5.69
CA GLN A 294 10.02 -6.34 4.76
C GLN A 294 10.29 -7.45 3.74
N PHE A 295 10.23 -8.71 4.19
CA PHE A 295 10.46 -9.88 3.37
C PHE A 295 9.16 -10.57 2.95
N ASP A 296 8.00 -10.00 3.31
CA ASP A 296 6.72 -10.36 2.72
C ASP A 296 6.87 -10.00 1.24
N PRO A 297 6.85 -10.96 0.30
CA PRO A 297 6.89 -10.63 -1.12
C PRO A 297 5.77 -9.65 -1.52
N GLY A 298 4.78 -9.48 -0.65
CA GLY A 298 3.60 -8.61 -0.63
C GLY A 298 2.49 -9.41 0.07
N PRO A 299 1.31 -8.82 0.35
CA PRO A 299 0.24 -9.55 1.02
C PRO A 299 0.07 -10.92 0.36
N TRP A 300 0.15 -12.01 1.11
CA TRP A 300 -0.10 -13.37 0.61
C TRP A 300 -1.47 -13.53 -0.06
N THR A 301 -2.38 -12.56 0.14
CA THR A 301 -3.65 -12.41 -0.58
C THR A 301 -3.49 -11.82 -2.00
N THR A 302 -2.38 -11.17 -2.31
CA THR A 302 -2.06 -10.52 -3.59
C THR A 302 -1.01 -11.26 -4.42
N HIS A 303 -0.31 -12.22 -3.83
CA HIS A 303 0.61 -13.09 -4.58
C HIS A 303 -0.10 -14.33 -5.11
N PHE A 304 -0.30 -14.28 -6.43
CA PHE A 304 -0.36 -15.44 -7.30
C PHE A 304 -1.62 -16.30 -7.31
N ASN A 305 -2.66 -15.79 -7.96
CA ASN A 305 -3.17 -16.56 -9.11
C ASN A 305 -2.09 -16.49 -10.22
N LEU A 306 -0.99 -17.23 -10.05
CA LEU A 306 0.06 -17.43 -11.07
C LEU A 306 -0.56 -17.99 -12.35
N ASN A 307 -1.64 -18.74 -12.16
CA ASN A 307 -2.65 -18.96 -13.17
C ASN A 307 -3.57 -17.75 -13.15
N ARG A 308 -3.24 -16.72 -13.93
CA ARG A 308 -4.28 -15.84 -14.50
C ARG A 308 -5.41 -16.79 -14.88
N GLU A 309 -6.62 -16.61 -14.32
CA GLU A 309 -7.78 -17.30 -14.88
C GLU A 309 -7.76 -16.94 -16.35
N ARG A 310 -7.34 -17.89 -17.19
CA ARG A 310 -7.32 -17.67 -18.63
C ARG A 310 -8.75 -17.30 -18.95
N GLU A 311 -8.93 -16.23 -19.72
CA GLU A 311 -10.24 -15.97 -20.29
C GLU A 311 -10.76 -17.29 -20.85
N PRO A 312 -11.98 -17.71 -20.47
CA PRO A 312 -12.51 -19.00 -20.89
C PRO A 312 -12.31 -19.14 -22.40
N GLU A 313 -11.50 -20.12 -22.81
CA GLU A 313 -11.26 -20.35 -24.23
C GLU A 313 -12.61 -20.67 -24.89
N ASP A 314 -12.86 -20.12 -26.08
CA ASP A 314 -14.04 -20.46 -26.87
C ASP A 314 -14.18 -21.99 -26.94
N PRO A 315 -15.35 -22.57 -26.59
CA PRO A 315 -15.56 -24.02 -26.64
C PRO A 315 -15.12 -24.66 -27.95
N LEU A 316 -15.26 -23.97 -29.08
CA LEU A 316 -14.81 -24.48 -30.38
C LEU A 316 -13.29 -24.59 -30.49
N VAL A 317 -12.55 -23.65 -29.89
CA VAL A 317 -11.09 -23.66 -29.84
C VAL A 317 -10.60 -24.79 -28.92
N GLN A 318 -11.26 -24.99 -27.77
CA GLN A 318 -10.94 -26.11 -26.87
C GLN A 318 -11.15 -27.46 -27.54
N ILE A 319 -12.28 -27.63 -28.25
CA ILE A 319 -12.60 -28.84 -29.01
C ILE A 319 -11.55 -29.08 -30.10
N ALA A 320 -11.17 -28.03 -30.84
CA ALA A 320 -10.15 -28.15 -31.89
C ALA A 320 -8.78 -28.54 -31.31
N GLY A 321 -8.38 -27.94 -30.19
CA GLY A 321 -7.13 -28.28 -29.50
C GLY A 321 -7.10 -29.71 -28.98
N LEU A 322 -8.19 -30.16 -28.35
CA LEU A 322 -8.35 -31.56 -27.91
C LEU A 322 -8.29 -32.53 -29.11
N ALA A 323 -8.97 -32.18 -30.21
CA ALA A 323 -8.95 -33.00 -31.40
C ALA A 323 -7.56 -33.09 -32.04
N GLU A 324 -6.78 -32.01 -32.02
CA GLU A 324 -5.39 -32.01 -32.47
C GLU A 324 -4.51 -32.92 -31.61
N VAL A 325 -4.65 -32.87 -30.28
CA VAL A 325 -3.94 -33.78 -29.36
C VAL A 325 -4.27 -35.24 -29.69
N ILE A 326 -5.55 -35.58 -29.82
CA ILE A 326 -5.98 -36.96 -30.12
C ILE A 326 -5.44 -37.43 -31.48
N ARG A 327 -5.46 -36.59 -32.52
CA ARG A 327 -4.93 -36.98 -33.85
C ARG A 327 -3.44 -37.32 -33.82
N ASN A 328 -2.70 -36.79 -32.84
CA ASN A 328 -1.27 -37.07 -32.66
C ASN A 328 -1.00 -38.38 -31.88
N GLU A 329 -2.00 -38.91 -31.17
CA GLU A 329 -1.90 -40.17 -30.43
C GLU A 329 -1.84 -41.39 -31.35
N ASP A 330 -1.09 -42.43 -30.93
CA ASP A 330 -0.94 -43.65 -31.72
C ASP A 330 -2.22 -44.49 -31.75
N SER A 331 -3.04 -44.41 -30.70
CA SER A 331 -4.36 -45.07 -30.66
C SER A 331 -5.31 -44.53 -31.74
N TYR A 332 -5.24 -43.23 -32.06
CA TYR A 332 -5.98 -42.64 -33.16
C TYR A 332 -5.44 -43.09 -34.53
N LYS A 333 -4.12 -43.07 -34.73
CA LYS A 333 -3.51 -43.41 -36.03
C LYS A 333 -3.83 -44.84 -36.49
N ASN A 334 -3.99 -45.75 -35.53
CA ASN A 334 -4.26 -47.17 -35.80
C ASN A 334 -5.76 -47.52 -35.88
N ASP A 335 -6.65 -46.57 -35.61
CA ASP A 335 -8.10 -46.80 -35.61
C ASP A 335 -8.80 -46.05 -36.75
N PRO A 336 -9.11 -46.73 -37.87
CA PRO A 336 -9.71 -46.10 -39.04
C PRO A 336 -11.16 -45.62 -38.79
N GLU A 337 -11.85 -46.10 -37.76
CA GLU A 337 -13.22 -45.64 -37.45
C GLU A 337 -13.24 -44.24 -36.86
N LEU A 338 -12.12 -43.79 -36.28
CA LEU A 338 -11.95 -42.43 -35.81
C LEU A 338 -11.65 -41.45 -36.96
N HIS A 339 -11.21 -41.97 -38.12
CA HIS A 339 -10.83 -41.15 -39.25
C HIS A 339 -12.08 -40.66 -40.00
N GLY A 340 -12.18 -39.35 -40.21
CA GLY A 340 -13.30 -38.74 -40.95
C GLY A 340 -14.51 -38.38 -40.10
N LEU A 341 -14.50 -38.66 -38.80
CA LEU A 341 -15.51 -38.15 -37.86
C LEU A 341 -15.30 -36.65 -37.57
N PRO A 342 -16.38 -35.88 -37.36
CA PRO A 342 -16.26 -34.52 -36.83
C PRO A 342 -15.63 -34.51 -35.44
N ASP A 343 -14.86 -33.47 -35.11
CA ASP A 343 -14.01 -33.37 -33.91
C ASP A 343 -14.71 -33.77 -32.61
N VAL A 344 -15.95 -33.30 -32.40
CA VAL A 344 -16.75 -33.65 -31.21
C VAL A 344 -17.02 -35.15 -31.12
N HIS A 345 -17.42 -35.79 -32.23
CA HIS A 345 -17.73 -37.23 -32.25
C HIS A 345 -16.47 -38.08 -32.15
N MET A 346 -15.38 -37.63 -32.77
CA MET A 346 -14.09 -38.27 -32.72
C MET A 346 -13.51 -38.27 -31.29
N ILE A 347 -13.59 -37.14 -30.57
CA ILE A 347 -13.18 -37.05 -29.15
C ILE A 347 -13.98 -38.03 -28.28
N ILE A 348 -15.31 -38.05 -28.42
CA ILE A 348 -16.18 -38.90 -27.61
C ILE A 348 -15.91 -40.39 -27.88
N LEU A 349 -15.81 -40.79 -29.15
CA LEU A 349 -15.56 -42.19 -29.51
C LEU A 349 -14.17 -42.64 -29.08
N TRP A 350 -13.15 -41.78 -29.23
CA TRP A 350 -11.79 -42.06 -28.75
C TRP A 350 -11.75 -42.25 -27.23
N ALA A 351 -12.45 -41.40 -26.47
CA ALA A 351 -12.54 -41.54 -25.02
C ALA A 351 -13.18 -42.87 -24.60
N PHE A 352 -14.24 -43.32 -25.27
CA PHE A 352 -14.85 -44.62 -24.99
C PHE A 352 -13.94 -45.80 -25.34
N LYS A 353 -13.22 -45.74 -26.47
CA LYS A 353 -12.33 -46.82 -26.90
C LYS A 353 -11.04 -46.93 -26.07
N THR A 354 -10.61 -45.85 -25.44
CA THR A 354 -9.39 -45.82 -24.61
C THR A 354 -9.64 -46.12 -23.13
N LEU A 355 -10.91 -46.17 -22.71
CA LEU A 355 -11.30 -46.59 -21.36
C LEU A 355 -11.21 -48.11 -21.21
N ASP A 356 -10.39 -48.56 -20.26
CA ASP A 356 -10.29 -49.99 -19.92
C ASP A 356 -11.66 -50.55 -19.52
N GLY A 357 -12.05 -51.67 -20.14
CA GLY A 357 -13.28 -52.39 -19.84
C GLY A 357 -14.54 -51.88 -20.57
N VAL A 358 -14.41 -50.93 -21.49
CA VAL A 358 -15.52 -50.49 -22.36
C VAL A 358 -15.40 -51.16 -23.74
N GLU A 359 -16.36 -52.00 -24.09
CA GLU A 359 -16.47 -52.59 -25.43
C GLU A 359 -17.48 -51.79 -26.25
N VAL A 360 -17.02 -51.09 -27.29
CA VAL A 360 -17.89 -50.32 -28.18
C VAL A 360 -18.50 -51.26 -29.21
N LEU A 361 -19.80 -51.51 -29.11
CA LEU A 361 -20.53 -52.33 -30.08
C LEU A 361 -20.76 -51.53 -31.37
N SER A 362 -20.08 -51.90 -32.45
CA SER A 362 -20.39 -51.39 -33.79
C SER A 362 -21.67 -52.04 -34.30
N VAL A 363 -22.64 -51.20 -34.72
CA VAL A 363 -23.95 -51.62 -35.23
C VAL A 363 -23.92 -51.78 -36.75
#